data_AF-A0A674AQG2-F1
#
_entry.id   AF-A0A674AQG2-F1
#
_cell.length_a   1.000
_cell.length_b   1.000
_cell.length_c   1.000
_cell.angle_alpha   90.00
_cell.angle_beta   90.00
_cell.angle_gamma   90.00
#
_symmetry.space_group_name_H-M   'P 1'
#
loop_
_entity.id
_entity.type
_entity.pdbx_description
1 polymer ?
#
loop_
_entity_poly.entity_id
_entity_poly.type
_entity_poly.pdbx_seq_one_letter_code
_entity_poly.pdbx_strand_id
1 'polypeptide(L)'
;MELTTHLINDTMNLYKWALTIADKRVEKWPLMDNPLPTLAISSSYLLFLWLGPKYMQNREPLQLQKTLIVYNFSMVIFNFFICKELFLAARAAGYSYICQSVDYSDDPNEVRIAAALWWYFISKGVEYLDTVFFILRKKFNQVSFLHVYHHCTMFTLWWIGIKWVAGGQSFFGAHMNAAIHVLMYLYYGLASFGPKIQKCLWWKKYLTVIQMVQFHVTIGHTALSLYMDCEFPHWMHYALICYALTFIALFGNFYYQTYRHTPRQPREPKAAKALSNGVSNGLSKGLGNGAVVGGGGKVEEKERSSGVDNGNGRRKRKGRTKRD
;
A
#
# COMPACT_ATOMS: atom_id res chain seq x y z
N MET A 1 18.66 -16.11 33.81
CA MET A 1 19.69 -16.64 32.89
C MET A 1 19.29 -18.02 32.37
N GLU A 2 18.85 -18.95 33.23
CA GLU A 2 18.37 -20.27 32.79
C GLU A 2 17.18 -20.20 31.83
N LEU A 3 16.13 -19.43 32.15
CA LEU A 3 14.96 -19.27 31.26
C LEU A 3 15.35 -18.80 29.84
N THR A 4 16.29 -17.85 29.74
CA THR A 4 16.81 -17.38 28.45
C THR A 4 17.61 -18.45 27.73
N THR A 5 18.43 -19.22 28.43
CA THR A 5 19.19 -20.34 27.84
C THR A 5 18.26 -21.48 27.38
N HIS A 6 17.20 -21.77 28.13
CA HIS A 6 16.17 -22.75 27.77
C HIS A 6 15.42 -22.33 26.50
N LEU A 7 14.92 -21.09 26.45
CA LEU A 7 14.28 -20.52 25.25
C LEU A 7 15.20 -20.55 24.03
N ILE A 8 16.49 -20.24 24.20
CA ILE A 8 17.50 -20.31 23.12
C ILE A 8 17.67 -21.76 22.66
N ASN A 9 17.86 -22.72 23.56
CA ASN A 9 18.00 -24.14 23.22
C ASN A 9 16.76 -24.70 22.53
N ASP A 10 15.55 -24.40 23.01
CA ASP A 10 14.29 -24.81 22.38
C ASP A 10 14.16 -24.23 20.97
N THR A 11 14.48 -22.95 20.79
CA THR A 11 14.46 -22.27 19.49
C THR A 11 15.49 -22.88 18.54
N MET A 12 16.69 -23.20 19.02
CA MET A 12 17.73 -23.86 18.23
C MET A 12 17.37 -25.31 17.88
N ASN A 13 16.70 -26.04 18.77
CA ASN A 13 16.24 -27.40 18.51
C ASN A 13 15.08 -27.42 17.51
N LEU A 14 14.12 -26.50 17.64
CA LEU A 14 13.06 -26.28 16.65
C LEU A 14 13.64 -25.90 15.29
N TYR A 15 14.63 -25.01 15.24
CA TYR A 15 15.30 -24.63 13.99
C TYR A 15 16.07 -25.80 13.35
N LYS A 16 16.81 -26.60 14.15
CA LYS A 16 17.47 -27.83 13.66
C LYS A 16 16.47 -28.84 13.09
N TRP A 17 15.35 -29.07 13.78
CA TRP A 17 14.28 -29.92 13.29
C TRP A 17 13.65 -29.37 11.99
N ALA A 18 13.37 -28.06 11.94
CA ALA A 18 12.87 -27.41 10.74
C ALA A 18 13.84 -27.55 9.55
N LEU A 19 15.16 -27.51 9.78
CA LEU A 19 16.15 -27.78 8.73
C LEU A 19 16.12 -29.23 8.23
N THR A 20 15.74 -30.23 9.04
CA THR A 20 15.62 -31.62 8.55
C THR A 20 14.47 -31.84 7.57
N ILE A 21 13.46 -30.96 7.58
CA ILE A 21 12.30 -30.98 6.67
C ILE A 21 12.38 -29.88 5.59
N ALA A 22 13.52 -29.19 5.45
CA ALA A 22 13.72 -28.19 4.43
C ALA A 22 13.91 -28.82 3.03
N ASP A 23 13.55 -28.07 1.98
CA ASP A 23 13.74 -28.50 0.60
C ASP A 23 15.24 -28.51 0.26
N LYS A 24 15.77 -29.70 -0.06
CA LYS A 24 17.20 -29.91 -0.35
C LYS A 24 17.63 -29.29 -1.68
N ARG A 25 16.70 -29.12 -2.63
CA ARG A 25 16.99 -28.62 -3.99
C ARG A 25 17.46 -27.17 -3.97
N VAL A 26 16.91 -26.39 -3.03
CA VAL A 26 17.22 -24.97 -2.86
C VAL A 26 18.34 -24.71 -1.85
N GLU A 27 18.86 -25.74 -1.16
CA GLU A 27 19.76 -25.59 -0.01
C GLU A 27 20.98 -24.73 -0.35
N LYS A 28 21.61 -24.98 -1.49
CA LYS A 28 22.85 -24.31 -1.96
C LYS A 28 22.60 -23.02 -2.73
N TRP A 29 21.36 -22.54 -2.80
CA TRP A 29 21.03 -21.33 -3.56
C TRP A 29 21.30 -20.07 -2.73
N PRO A 30 21.68 -18.94 -3.36
CA PRO A 30 22.02 -17.74 -2.60
C PRO A 30 20.87 -17.29 -1.69
N LEU A 31 21.23 -16.88 -0.47
CA LEU A 31 20.33 -16.54 0.64
C LEU A 31 19.50 -17.69 1.23
N MET A 32 19.61 -18.94 0.75
CA MET A 32 18.85 -20.09 1.29
C MET A 32 19.56 -20.85 2.40
N ASP A 33 20.87 -20.68 2.60
CA ASP A 33 21.64 -21.39 3.64
C ASP A 33 21.04 -21.22 5.04
N ASN A 34 20.76 -19.97 5.43
CA ASN A 34 20.27 -19.60 6.75
C ASN A 34 19.45 -18.28 6.70
N PRO A 35 18.60 -17.99 7.71
CA PRO A 35 17.73 -16.82 7.69
C PRO A 35 18.43 -15.47 7.93
N LEU A 36 19.68 -15.47 8.40
CA LEU A 36 20.33 -14.25 8.88
C LEU A 36 20.56 -13.20 7.76
N PRO A 37 21.01 -13.55 6.54
CA PRO A 37 21.06 -12.62 5.41
C PRO A 37 19.69 -11.96 5.11
N THR A 38 18.62 -12.75 5.04
CA THR A 38 17.26 -12.24 4.77
C THR A 38 16.80 -11.28 5.87
N LEU A 39 17.00 -11.65 7.14
CA LEU A 39 16.68 -10.81 8.28
C LEU A 39 17.56 -9.55 8.36
N ALA A 40 18.84 -9.63 7.99
CA ALA A 40 19.75 -8.49 7.93
C ALA A 40 19.34 -7.51 6.82
N ILE A 41 18.96 -8.01 5.64
CA ILE A 41 18.42 -7.20 4.54
C ILE A 41 17.13 -6.50 4.98
N SER A 42 16.15 -7.23 5.53
CA SER A 42 14.90 -6.64 6.07
C SER A 42 15.15 -5.63 7.19
N SER A 43 16.09 -5.90 8.10
CA SER A 43 16.46 -4.97 9.18
C SER A 43 17.15 -3.72 8.65
N SER A 44 18.03 -3.85 7.66
CA SER A 44 18.68 -2.70 7.00
C SER A 44 17.69 -1.83 6.23
N TYR A 45 16.67 -2.43 5.63
CA TYR A 45 15.55 -1.74 4.98
C TYR A 45 14.71 -0.94 5.99
N LEU A 46 14.34 -1.53 7.13
CA LEU A 46 13.63 -0.82 8.21
C LEU A 46 14.49 0.30 8.83
N LEU A 47 15.80 0.08 8.98
CA LEU A 47 16.74 1.11 9.42
C LEU A 47 16.84 2.27 8.41
N PHE A 48 16.89 1.96 7.10
CA PHE A 48 16.87 2.97 6.05
C PHE A 48 15.55 3.75 6.02
N LEU A 49 14.41 3.09 6.26
CA LEU A 49 13.11 3.76 6.41
C LEU A 49 13.07 4.76 7.56
N TRP A 50 13.81 4.52 8.63
CA TRP A 50 13.89 5.40 9.80
C TRP A 50 14.95 6.52 9.66
N LEU A 51 16.13 6.20 9.11
CA LEU A 51 17.22 7.15 8.91
C LEU A 51 17.04 8.03 7.66
N GLY A 52 16.56 7.44 6.56
CA GLY A 52 16.47 8.08 5.24
C GLY A 52 15.65 9.38 5.24
N PRO A 53 14.46 9.44 5.86
CA PRO A 53 13.70 10.69 5.98
C PRO A 53 14.46 11.76 6.76
N LYS A 54 15.14 11.41 7.86
CA LYS A 54 15.95 12.34 8.67
C LYS A 54 17.13 12.89 7.85
N TYR A 55 17.85 12.01 7.15
CA TYR A 55 18.96 12.40 6.29
C TYR A 55 18.52 13.32 5.13
N MET A 56 17.33 13.08 4.58
CA MET A 56 16.76 13.88 3.49
C MET A 56 16.07 15.17 3.94
N GLN A 57 15.85 15.42 5.23
CA GLN A 57 15.20 16.66 5.71
C GLN A 57 15.92 17.91 5.16
N ASN A 58 17.23 17.99 5.38
CA ASN A 58 18.08 19.13 5.04
C ASN A 58 18.69 19.07 3.61
N ARG A 59 18.19 18.17 2.75
CA ARG A 59 18.67 18.01 1.36
C ARG A 59 17.55 18.21 0.34
N GLU A 60 17.90 18.66 -0.85
CA GLU A 60 16.97 18.71 -1.98
C GLU A 60 16.62 17.31 -2.51
N PRO A 61 15.43 17.11 -3.11
CA PRO A 61 15.04 15.82 -3.69
C PRO A 61 15.92 15.46 -4.90
N LEU A 62 16.49 14.24 -4.91
CA LEU A 62 17.41 13.82 -5.97
C LEU A 62 16.69 13.59 -7.31
N GLN A 63 17.26 14.14 -8.39
CA GLN A 63 16.72 14.01 -9.75
C GLN A 63 17.11 12.67 -10.40
N LEU A 64 16.61 11.56 -9.85
CA LEU A 64 16.96 10.20 -10.25
C LEU A 64 16.21 9.70 -11.51
N GLN A 65 15.76 10.57 -12.41
CA GLN A 65 14.86 10.21 -13.51
C GLN A 65 15.43 9.11 -14.42
N LYS A 66 16.69 9.24 -14.86
CA LYS A 66 17.36 8.22 -15.70
C LYS A 66 17.49 6.88 -14.95
N THR A 67 17.89 6.92 -13.68
CA THR A 67 18.01 5.74 -12.82
C THR A 67 16.67 5.02 -12.65
N LEU A 68 15.58 5.76 -12.41
CA LEU A 68 14.24 5.19 -12.33
C LEU A 68 13.79 4.58 -13.65
N ILE A 69 14.08 5.21 -14.80
CA ILE A 69 13.76 4.62 -16.11
C ILE A 69 14.45 3.27 -16.26
N VAL A 70 15.77 3.21 -16.07
CA VAL A 70 16.56 1.97 -16.16
C VAL A 70 16.02 0.91 -15.20
N TYR A 71 15.89 1.25 -13.91
CA TYR A 71 15.40 0.34 -12.89
C TYR A 71 14.00 -0.22 -13.19
N ASN A 72 13.03 0.62 -13.57
CA ASN A 72 11.68 0.15 -13.89
C ASN A 72 11.69 -0.80 -15.10
N PHE A 73 12.46 -0.50 -16.16
CA PHE A 73 12.57 -1.41 -17.30
C PHE A 73 13.32 -2.71 -16.96
N SER A 74 14.35 -2.67 -16.11
CA SER A 74 14.98 -3.88 -15.57
C SER A 74 13.98 -4.74 -14.79
N MET A 75 13.12 -4.12 -13.97
CA MET A 75 12.07 -4.82 -13.23
C MET A 75 10.96 -5.39 -14.13
N VAL A 76 10.62 -4.72 -15.25
CA VAL A 76 9.74 -5.29 -16.30
C VAL A 76 10.35 -6.56 -16.87
N ILE A 77 11.62 -6.52 -17.30
CA ILE A 77 12.31 -7.67 -17.89
C ILE A 77 12.41 -8.82 -16.88
N PHE A 78 12.75 -8.51 -15.62
CA PHE A 78 12.94 -9.52 -14.58
C PHE A 78 11.63 -10.21 -14.18
N ASN A 79 10.54 -9.44 -13.97
CA ASN A 79 9.22 -10.04 -13.71
C ASN A 79 8.66 -10.78 -14.93
N PHE A 80 8.96 -10.34 -16.16
CA PHE A 80 8.57 -11.06 -17.37
C PHE A 80 9.31 -12.39 -17.50
N PHE A 81 10.61 -12.43 -17.17
CA PHE A 81 11.39 -13.66 -17.09
C PHE A 81 10.78 -14.64 -16.08
N ILE A 82 10.51 -14.21 -14.84
CA ILE A 82 9.87 -15.03 -13.80
C ILE A 82 8.51 -15.57 -14.28
N CYS A 83 7.66 -14.70 -14.84
CA CYS A 83 6.34 -15.06 -15.34
C CYS A 83 6.42 -16.12 -16.47
N LYS A 84 7.32 -15.92 -17.43
CA LYS A 84 7.60 -16.85 -18.54
C LYS A 84 8.12 -18.20 -18.01
N GLU A 85 9.09 -18.20 -17.11
CA GLU A 85 9.69 -19.44 -16.60
C GLU A 85 8.67 -20.24 -15.77
N LEU A 86 7.88 -19.60 -14.91
CA LEU A 86 6.76 -20.25 -14.20
C LEU A 86 5.74 -20.84 -15.18
N PHE A 87 5.36 -20.12 -16.24
CA PHE A 87 4.40 -20.64 -17.23
C PHE A 87 4.93 -21.84 -18.00
N LEU A 88 6.18 -21.77 -18.50
CA LEU A 88 6.78 -22.85 -19.29
C LEU A 88 7.07 -24.08 -18.44
N ALA A 89 7.57 -23.88 -17.21
CA ALA A 89 7.89 -24.99 -16.32
C ALA A 89 6.62 -25.68 -15.79
N ALA A 90 5.61 -24.92 -15.34
CA ALA A 90 4.31 -25.49 -14.94
C ALA A 90 3.63 -26.26 -16.10
N ARG A 91 3.73 -25.76 -17.34
CA ARG A 91 3.20 -26.45 -18.51
C ARG A 91 3.97 -27.73 -18.84
N ALA A 92 5.28 -27.75 -18.67
CA ALA A 92 6.13 -28.91 -18.91
C ALA A 92 5.93 -30.00 -17.84
N ALA A 93 5.76 -29.60 -16.58
CA ALA A 93 5.41 -30.46 -15.46
C ALA A 93 3.94 -30.94 -15.45
N GLY A 94 3.08 -30.43 -16.36
CA GLY A 94 1.66 -30.79 -16.40
C GLY A 94 0.84 -30.28 -15.22
N TYR A 95 1.26 -29.19 -14.57
CA TYR A 95 0.64 -28.65 -13.35
C TYR A 95 -0.85 -28.33 -13.52
N SER A 96 -1.63 -28.76 -12.54
CA SER A 96 -3.03 -28.36 -12.39
C SER A 96 -3.14 -26.99 -11.72
N TYR A 97 -3.91 -26.10 -12.34
CA TYR A 97 -4.21 -24.77 -11.79
C TYR A 97 -5.21 -24.81 -10.62
N ILE A 98 -5.82 -25.97 -10.32
CA ILE A 98 -6.87 -26.12 -9.29
C ILE A 98 -6.29 -26.68 -7.98
N CYS A 99 -5.50 -27.74 -8.08
CA CYS A 99 -4.82 -28.37 -6.94
C CYS A 99 -3.53 -29.01 -7.46
N GLN A 100 -2.41 -28.75 -6.78
CA GLN A 100 -1.08 -29.21 -7.16
C GLN A 100 -0.26 -29.38 -5.89
N SER A 101 0.05 -30.62 -5.54
CA SER A 101 0.99 -30.96 -4.48
C SER A 101 2.40 -30.46 -4.81
N VAL A 102 3.26 -30.40 -3.79
CA VAL A 102 4.67 -30.11 -4.01
C VAL A 102 5.39 -31.43 -4.27
N ASP A 103 5.92 -31.60 -5.47
CA ASP A 103 6.94 -32.62 -5.69
C ASP A 103 8.29 -32.08 -5.20
N TYR A 104 9.00 -32.91 -4.44
CA TYR A 104 10.35 -32.67 -3.91
C TYR A 104 11.43 -33.43 -4.70
N SER A 105 11.05 -34.08 -5.81
CA SER A 105 11.98 -34.75 -6.72
C SER A 105 12.96 -33.77 -7.38
N ASP A 106 14.10 -34.32 -7.80
CA ASP A 106 15.10 -33.62 -8.62
C ASP A 106 14.71 -33.59 -10.12
N ASP A 107 13.41 -33.71 -10.47
CA ASP A 107 12.97 -33.59 -11.86
C ASP A 107 13.34 -32.21 -12.43
N PRO A 108 13.90 -32.13 -13.66
CA PRO A 108 14.32 -30.86 -14.25
C PRO A 108 13.22 -29.79 -14.35
N ASN A 109 11.95 -30.17 -14.42
CA ASN A 109 10.83 -29.24 -14.47
C ASN A 109 10.47 -28.72 -13.08
N GLU A 110 10.43 -29.58 -12.06
CA GLU A 110 10.19 -29.19 -10.66
C GLU A 110 11.30 -28.29 -10.13
N VAL A 111 12.58 -28.64 -10.40
CA VAL A 111 13.74 -27.79 -10.06
C VAL A 111 13.66 -26.45 -10.79
N ARG A 112 13.13 -26.40 -12.01
CA ARG A 112 12.92 -25.14 -12.76
C ARG A 112 11.78 -24.29 -12.18
N ILE A 113 10.71 -24.91 -11.68
CA ILE A 113 9.64 -24.21 -10.94
C ILE A 113 10.21 -23.62 -9.64
N ALA A 114 10.91 -24.42 -8.85
CA ALA A 114 11.62 -23.98 -7.65
C ALA A 114 12.57 -22.80 -7.96
N ALA A 115 13.34 -22.87 -9.04
CA ALA A 115 14.26 -21.81 -9.44
C ALA A 115 13.53 -20.51 -9.84
N ALA A 116 12.41 -20.61 -10.55
CA ALA A 116 11.59 -19.45 -10.90
C ALA A 116 10.93 -18.82 -9.66
N LEU A 117 10.53 -19.63 -8.67
CA LEU A 117 10.04 -19.15 -7.37
C LEU A 117 11.15 -18.52 -6.52
N TRP A 118 12.38 -19.03 -6.57
CA TRP A 118 13.53 -18.39 -5.94
C TRP A 118 13.88 -17.05 -6.61
N TRP A 119 13.84 -16.96 -7.94
CA TRP A 119 13.97 -15.67 -8.64
C TRP A 119 12.86 -14.68 -8.27
N TYR A 120 11.63 -15.16 -8.03
CA TYR A 120 10.55 -14.35 -7.49
C TYR A 120 10.84 -13.86 -6.06
N PHE A 121 11.38 -14.71 -5.17
CA PHE A 121 11.86 -14.26 -3.85
C PHE A 121 12.94 -13.17 -3.96
N ILE A 122 13.92 -13.34 -4.85
CA ILE A 122 14.97 -12.33 -5.12
C ILE A 122 14.35 -11.03 -5.62
N SER A 123 13.33 -11.08 -6.49
CA SER A 123 12.66 -9.86 -6.95
C SER A 123 12.07 -9.05 -5.79
N LYS A 124 11.47 -9.70 -4.78
CA LYS A 124 10.95 -8.99 -3.59
C LYS A 124 12.02 -8.30 -2.75
N GLY A 125 13.26 -8.80 -2.77
CA GLY A 125 14.41 -8.08 -2.21
C GLY A 125 14.81 -6.85 -3.04
N VAL A 126 14.80 -6.96 -4.37
CA VAL A 126 15.08 -5.83 -5.29
C VAL A 126 14.00 -4.74 -5.19
N GLU A 127 12.73 -5.12 -4.99
CA GLU A 127 11.60 -4.20 -4.82
C GLU A 127 11.76 -3.24 -3.62
N TYR A 128 12.64 -3.54 -2.65
CA TYR A 128 12.97 -2.59 -1.56
C TYR A 128 13.53 -1.26 -2.10
N LEU A 129 14.14 -1.27 -3.29
CA LEU A 129 14.66 -0.08 -3.95
C LEU A 129 13.54 0.91 -4.32
N ASP A 130 12.29 0.47 -4.52
CA ASP A 130 11.14 1.37 -4.74
C ASP A 130 11.01 2.38 -3.59
N THR A 131 11.07 1.87 -2.36
CA THR A 131 10.97 2.68 -1.15
C THR A 131 12.20 3.58 -0.96
N VAL A 132 13.39 3.10 -1.33
CA VAL A 132 14.62 3.90 -1.36
C VAL A 132 14.45 5.09 -2.32
N PHE A 133 13.97 4.85 -3.54
CA PHE A 133 13.71 5.91 -4.52
C PHE A 133 12.61 6.89 -4.06
N PHE A 134 11.57 6.43 -3.37
CA PHE A 134 10.55 7.33 -2.79
C PHE A 134 11.14 8.26 -1.72
N ILE A 135 11.98 7.75 -0.82
CA ILE A 135 12.67 8.55 0.21
C ILE A 135 13.63 9.56 -0.42
N LEU A 136 14.51 9.11 -1.33
CA LEU A 136 15.51 9.97 -2.00
C LEU A 136 14.89 11.08 -2.86
N ARG A 137 13.65 10.88 -3.34
CA ARG A 137 12.86 11.89 -4.08
C ARG A 137 11.94 12.72 -3.18
N LYS A 138 12.02 12.58 -1.85
CA LYS A 138 11.14 13.19 -0.83
C LYS A 138 9.64 12.97 -1.11
N LYS A 139 9.28 11.79 -1.64
CA LYS A 139 7.90 11.38 -1.94
C LYS A 139 7.31 10.52 -0.82
N PHE A 140 7.43 11.00 0.41
CA PHE A 140 7.00 10.27 1.62
C PHE A 140 5.53 9.84 1.61
N ASN A 141 4.65 10.59 0.92
CA ASN A 141 3.24 10.22 0.74
C ASN A 141 3.02 8.88 0.01
N GLN A 142 4.04 8.34 -0.68
CA GLN A 142 4.00 7.02 -1.32
C GLN A 142 4.42 5.90 -0.35
N VAL A 143 5.17 6.22 0.70
CA VAL A 143 5.62 5.28 1.74
C VAL A 143 4.54 5.15 2.81
N SER A 144 3.44 4.49 2.46
CA SER A 144 2.35 4.19 3.41
C SER A 144 2.71 3.04 4.35
N PHE A 145 2.00 2.92 5.48
CA PHE A 145 2.13 1.77 6.38
C PHE A 145 1.88 0.43 5.64
N LEU A 146 0.87 0.39 4.77
CA LEU A 146 0.54 -0.76 3.94
C LEU A 146 1.69 -1.14 2.99
N HIS A 147 2.33 -0.15 2.36
CA HIS A 147 3.52 -0.35 1.52
C HIS A 147 4.66 -0.99 2.31
N VAL A 148 5.02 -0.40 3.45
CA VAL A 148 6.12 -0.91 4.29
C VAL A 148 5.81 -2.31 4.83
N TYR A 149 4.59 -2.53 5.29
CA TYR A 149 4.12 -3.84 5.77
C TYR A 149 4.22 -4.90 4.66
N HIS A 150 3.68 -4.61 3.47
CA HIS A 150 3.74 -5.50 2.30
C HIS A 150 5.17 -5.91 1.97
N HIS A 151 6.07 -4.95 1.73
CA HIS A 151 7.43 -5.27 1.31
C HIS A 151 8.20 -6.05 2.40
N CYS A 152 8.16 -5.60 3.66
CA CYS A 152 8.87 -6.27 4.75
C CYS A 152 8.38 -7.71 5.00
N THR A 153 7.08 -7.94 4.91
CA THR A 153 6.49 -9.28 5.14
C THR A 153 6.66 -10.18 3.92
N MET A 154 6.40 -9.71 2.69
CA MET A 154 6.53 -10.54 1.48
C MET A 154 7.91 -11.16 1.34
N PHE A 155 8.99 -10.40 1.47
CA PHE A 155 10.35 -10.93 1.32
C PHE A 155 10.67 -12.00 2.37
N THR A 156 10.25 -11.77 3.63
CA THR A 156 10.50 -12.69 4.74
C THR A 156 9.63 -13.95 4.65
N LEU A 157 8.36 -13.81 4.29
CA LEU A 157 7.44 -14.95 4.10
C LEU A 157 7.81 -15.80 2.89
N TRP A 158 8.26 -15.18 1.79
CA TRP A 158 8.73 -15.93 0.62
C TRP A 158 10.04 -16.66 0.89
N TRP A 159 10.94 -16.15 1.74
CA TRP A 159 12.11 -16.92 2.19
C TRP A 159 11.70 -18.24 2.86
N ILE A 160 10.70 -18.20 3.74
CA ILE A 160 10.11 -19.40 4.38
C ILE A 160 9.42 -20.27 3.31
N GLY A 161 8.68 -19.65 2.38
CA GLY A 161 8.05 -20.33 1.25
C GLY A 161 9.04 -21.18 0.45
N ILE A 162 10.13 -20.59 -0.01
CA ILE A 162 11.14 -21.29 -0.81
C ILE A 162 11.91 -22.32 0.03
N LYS A 163 12.28 -22.02 1.28
CA LYS A 163 13.11 -22.93 2.09
C LYS A 163 12.42 -24.27 2.42
N TRP A 164 11.09 -24.31 2.45
CA TRP A 164 10.32 -25.52 2.80
C TRP A 164 9.35 -26.03 1.73
N VAL A 165 8.88 -25.18 0.81
CA VAL A 165 7.72 -25.47 -0.07
C VAL A 165 7.95 -24.81 -1.45
N ALA A 166 9.09 -25.09 -2.09
CA ALA A 166 9.51 -24.49 -3.36
C ALA A 166 8.77 -25.04 -4.60
N GLY A 167 7.44 -25.15 -4.56
CA GLY A 167 6.63 -25.68 -5.65
C GLY A 167 5.15 -25.74 -5.33
N GLY A 168 4.41 -26.60 -6.06
CA GLY A 168 2.97 -26.81 -5.88
C GLY A 168 2.16 -25.52 -5.99
N GLN A 169 1.01 -25.45 -5.30
CA GLN A 169 0.05 -24.33 -5.34
C GLN A 169 0.65 -22.91 -5.19
N SER A 170 1.81 -22.76 -4.55
CA SER A 170 2.51 -21.46 -4.44
C SER A 170 2.82 -20.82 -5.81
N PHE A 171 2.96 -21.63 -6.88
CA PHE A 171 3.26 -21.16 -8.24
C PHE A 171 2.22 -20.17 -8.77
N PHE A 172 0.94 -20.39 -8.47
CA PHE A 172 -0.14 -19.59 -9.02
C PHE A 172 -0.10 -18.13 -8.52
N GLY A 173 0.11 -17.96 -7.21
CA GLY A 173 0.25 -16.65 -6.59
C GLY A 173 1.47 -15.87 -7.12
N ALA A 174 2.63 -16.54 -7.23
CA ALA A 174 3.84 -15.94 -7.79
C ALA A 174 3.66 -15.56 -9.27
N HIS A 175 3.06 -16.46 -10.07
CA HIS A 175 2.84 -16.24 -11.50
C HIS A 175 1.91 -15.05 -11.76
N MET A 176 0.75 -14.99 -11.08
CA MET A 176 -0.15 -13.84 -11.17
C MET A 176 0.52 -12.55 -10.70
N ASN A 177 1.22 -12.56 -9.56
CA ASN A 177 1.87 -11.35 -9.06
C ASN A 177 2.96 -10.85 -10.02
N ALA A 178 3.81 -11.74 -10.55
CA ALA A 178 4.83 -11.38 -11.54
C ALA A 178 4.20 -10.76 -12.81
N ALA A 179 3.10 -11.33 -13.33
CA ALA A 179 2.38 -10.76 -14.47
C ALA A 179 1.84 -9.35 -14.19
N ILE A 180 1.31 -9.10 -12.99
CA ILE A 180 0.85 -7.76 -12.58
C ILE A 180 2.03 -6.80 -12.35
N HIS A 181 3.16 -7.28 -11.81
CA HIS A 181 4.36 -6.48 -11.62
C HIS A 181 5.00 -6.05 -12.96
N VAL A 182 4.92 -6.88 -14.02
CA VAL A 182 5.28 -6.46 -15.40
C VAL A 182 4.46 -5.21 -15.81
N LEU A 183 3.15 -5.25 -15.65
CA LEU A 183 2.27 -4.12 -16.00
C LEU A 183 2.51 -2.89 -15.10
N MET A 184 2.78 -3.11 -13.82
CA MET A 184 3.04 -2.06 -12.84
C MET A 184 4.36 -1.32 -13.12
N TYR A 185 5.46 -2.05 -13.28
CA TYR A 185 6.77 -1.44 -13.59
C TYR A 185 6.80 -0.83 -14.99
N LEU A 186 6.05 -1.38 -15.96
CA LEU A 186 5.88 -0.74 -17.27
C LEU A 186 5.18 0.62 -17.13
N TYR A 187 4.11 0.70 -16.33
CA TYR A 187 3.45 1.98 -16.03
C TYR A 187 4.40 2.98 -15.37
N TYR A 188 5.20 2.57 -14.38
CA TYR A 188 6.14 3.47 -13.70
C TYR A 188 7.34 3.88 -14.56
N GLY A 189 7.84 2.99 -15.42
CA GLY A 189 8.83 3.30 -16.45
C GLY A 189 8.31 4.35 -17.43
N LEU A 190 7.11 4.13 -17.99
CA LEU A 190 6.45 5.08 -18.89
C LEU A 190 6.18 6.43 -18.20
N ALA A 191 5.71 6.42 -16.94
CA ALA A 191 5.47 7.64 -16.17
C ALA A 191 6.75 8.44 -15.88
N SER A 192 7.92 7.79 -15.95
CA SER A 192 9.23 8.42 -15.71
C SER A 192 9.77 9.19 -16.93
N PHE A 193 9.17 9.08 -18.11
CA PHE A 193 9.50 9.96 -19.27
C PHE A 193 8.90 11.38 -19.16
N GLY A 194 8.12 11.66 -18.13
CA GLY A 194 7.69 13.02 -17.77
C GLY A 194 6.27 13.40 -18.23
N PRO A 195 5.90 14.70 -18.09
CA PRO A 195 4.49 15.13 -18.11
C PRO A 195 3.74 14.87 -19.43
N LYS A 196 4.45 14.80 -20.57
CA LYS A 196 3.82 14.49 -21.87
C LYS A 196 3.29 13.05 -21.90
N ILE A 197 4.10 12.07 -21.49
CA ILE A 197 3.71 10.65 -21.44
C ILE A 197 2.71 10.39 -20.31
N GLN A 198 2.85 11.08 -19.17
CA GLN A 198 1.89 10.96 -18.05
C GLN A 198 0.44 11.29 -18.43
N LYS A 199 0.21 12.20 -19.40
CA LYS A 199 -1.14 12.46 -19.94
C LYS A 199 -1.72 11.27 -20.72
N CYS A 200 -0.88 10.49 -21.38
CA CYS A 200 -1.27 9.28 -22.11
C CYS A 200 -1.56 8.09 -21.17
N LEU A 201 -1.15 8.16 -19.90
CA LEU A 201 -1.31 7.09 -18.91
C LEU A 201 -2.67 7.14 -18.19
N TRP A 202 -3.75 7.33 -18.96
CA TRP A 202 -5.14 7.38 -18.48
C TRP A 202 -5.57 6.08 -17.77
N TRP A 203 -4.95 4.95 -18.13
CA TRP A 203 -5.31 3.63 -17.60
C TRP A 203 -4.87 3.35 -16.15
N LYS A 204 -4.28 4.33 -15.44
CA LYS A 204 -3.84 4.17 -14.04
C LYS A 204 -4.88 3.50 -13.13
N LYS A 205 -6.17 3.84 -13.30
CA LYS A 205 -7.27 3.27 -12.51
C LYS A 205 -7.43 1.76 -12.73
N TYR A 206 -7.33 1.30 -13.98
CA TYR A 206 -7.46 -0.13 -14.30
C TYR A 206 -6.32 -0.95 -13.73
N LEU A 207 -5.10 -0.41 -13.70
CA LEU A 207 -3.95 -1.06 -13.05
C LEU A 207 -4.25 -1.37 -11.57
N THR A 208 -4.77 -0.40 -10.81
CA THR A 208 -5.17 -0.62 -9.42
C THR A 208 -6.35 -1.59 -9.29
N VAL A 209 -7.33 -1.56 -10.19
CA VAL A 209 -8.44 -2.53 -10.21
C VAL A 209 -7.91 -3.95 -10.44
N ILE A 210 -7.02 -4.16 -11.42
CA ILE A 210 -6.44 -5.47 -11.73
C ILE A 210 -5.58 -5.97 -10.56
N GLN A 211 -4.83 -5.10 -9.87
CA GLN A 211 -4.12 -5.44 -8.62
C GLN A 211 -5.09 -5.95 -7.55
N MET A 212 -6.23 -5.27 -7.33
CA MET A 212 -7.23 -5.75 -6.36
C MET A 212 -7.84 -7.08 -6.79
N VAL A 213 -8.16 -7.26 -8.07
CA VAL A 213 -8.66 -8.54 -8.62
C VAL A 213 -7.65 -9.66 -8.41
N GLN A 214 -6.35 -9.41 -8.64
CA GLN A 214 -5.29 -10.40 -8.38
C GLN A 214 -5.29 -10.88 -6.93
N PHE A 215 -5.39 -9.98 -5.94
CA PHE A 215 -5.49 -10.39 -4.53
C PHE A 215 -6.73 -11.26 -4.27
N HIS A 216 -7.91 -10.87 -4.78
CA HIS A 216 -9.14 -11.65 -4.57
C HIS A 216 -9.07 -13.03 -5.24
N VAL A 217 -8.49 -13.13 -6.44
CA VAL A 217 -8.30 -14.40 -7.16
C VAL A 217 -7.30 -15.30 -6.43
N THR A 218 -6.17 -14.78 -5.95
CA THR A 218 -5.21 -15.56 -5.16
C THR A 218 -5.81 -16.06 -3.83
N ILE A 219 -6.62 -15.25 -3.15
CA ILE A 219 -7.32 -15.66 -1.93
C ILE A 219 -8.39 -16.72 -2.22
N GLY A 220 -9.20 -16.53 -3.26
CA GLY A 220 -10.23 -17.50 -3.68
C GLY A 220 -9.64 -18.84 -4.12
N HIS A 221 -8.50 -18.80 -4.82
CA HIS A 221 -7.72 -19.99 -5.21
C HIS A 221 -7.18 -20.75 -3.98
N THR A 222 -6.63 -20.03 -2.99
CA THR A 222 -6.20 -20.62 -1.70
C THR A 222 -7.36 -21.28 -0.95
N ALA A 223 -8.53 -20.62 -0.93
CA ALA A 223 -9.73 -21.16 -0.29
C ALA A 223 -10.28 -22.40 -1.02
N LEU A 224 -10.21 -22.44 -2.35
CA LEU A 224 -10.58 -23.60 -3.15
C LEU A 224 -9.64 -24.79 -2.92
N SER A 225 -8.33 -24.56 -2.87
CA SER A 225 -7.33 -25.60 -2.56
C SER A 225 -7.59 -26.28 -1.20
N LEU A 226 -7.99 -25.50 -0.20
CA LEU A 226 -8.42 -26.02 1.11
C LEU A 226 -9.77 -26.74 1.08
N TYR A 227 -10.74 -26.25 0.30
CA TYR A 227 -12.06 -26.89 0.18
C TYR A 227 -11.98 -28.27 -0.51
N MET A 228 -11.08 -28.41 -1.48
CA MET A 228 -10.84 -29.65 -2.23
C MET A 228 -9.87 -30.61 -1.52
N ASP A 229 -9.45 -30.29 -0.29
CA ASP A 229 -8.45 -31.04 0.51
C ASP A 229 -7.18 -31.41 -0.27
N CYS A 230 -6.61 -30.41 -0.96
CA CYS A 230 -5.42 -30.61 -1.79
C CYS A 230 -4.20 -31.03 -0.95
N GLU A 231 -3.40 -31.98 -1.47
CA GLU A 231 -2.13 -32.47 -0.88
C GLU A 231 -0.98 -31.43 -0.91
N PHE A 232 -1.26 -30.22 -0.45
CA PHE A 232 -0.31 -29.13 -0.27
C PHE A 232 -0.24 -28.79 1.23
N PRO A 233 0.96 -28.53 1.82
CA PRO A 233 1.13 -28.50 3.26
C PRO A 233 0.15 -27.56 3.98
N HIS A 234 -0.76 -28.11 4.81
CA HIS A 234 -1.85 -27.32 5.43
C HIS A 234 -1.33 -26.11 6.23
N TRP A 235 -0.15 -26.21 6.86
CA TRP A 235 0.46 -25.08 7.58
C TRP A 235 0.73 -23.87 6.67
N MET A 236 1.07 -24.09 5.40
CA MET A 236 1.29 -23.03 4.42
C MET A 236 -0.04 -22.42 3.97
N HIS A 237 -1.08 -23.23 3.79
CA HIS A 237 -2.44 -22.73 3.55
C HIS A 237 -2.94 -21.84 4.70
N TYR A 238 -2.76 -22.27 5.96
CA TYR A 238 -3.13 -21.47 7.13
C TYR A 238 -2.32 -20.17 7.22
N ALA A 239 -0.99 -20.23 6.99
CA ALA A 239 -0.15 -19.04 6.96
C ALA A 239 -0.62 -18.02 5.90
N LEU A 240 -1.00 -18.50 4.70
CA LEU A 240 -1.50 -17.66 3.62
C LEU A 240 -2.89 -17.06 3.93
N ILE A 241 -3.78 -17.80 4.61
CA ILE A 241 -5.05 -17.25 5.13
C ILE A 241 -4.79 -16.18 6.19
N CYS A 242 -3.93 -16.44 7.17
CA CYS A 242 -3.59 -15.46 8.20
C CYS A 242 -3.05 -14.16 7.56
N TYR A 243 -2.20 -14.27 6.55
CA TYR A 243 -1.69 -13.13 5.79
C TYR A 243 -2.78 -12.42 4.97
N ALA A 244 -3.69 -13.16 4.33
CA ALA A 244 -4.84 -12.57 3.63
C ALA A 244 -5.75 -11.77 4.57
N LEU A 245 -6.00 -12.28 5.80
CA LEU A 245 -6.79 -11.60 6.81
C LEU A 245 -6.11 -10.30 7.30
N THR A 246 -4.79 -10.30 7.51
CA THR A 246 -4.09 -9.03 7.84
C THR A 246 -4.18 -8.04 6.69
N PHE A 247 -4.04 -8.49 5.44
CA PHE A 247 -4.20 -7.63 4.27
C PHE A 247 -5.58 -6.99 4.18
N ILE A 248 -6.65 -7.78 4.34
CA ILE A 248 -8.04 -7.28 4.35
C ILE A 248 -8.24 -6.27 5.49
N ALA A 249 -7.70 -6.52 6.68
CA ALA A 249 -7.78 -5.60 7.81
C ALA A 249 -7.03 -4.28 7.55
N LEU A 250 -5.80 -4.33 7.02
CA LEU A 250 -5.04 -3.12 6.67
C LEU A 250 -5.72 -2.31 5.56
N PHE A 251 -6.21 -2.97 4.50
CA PHE A 251 -6.94 -2.31 3.42
C PHE A 251 -8.26 -1.72 3.89
N GLY A 252 -9.02 -2.43 4.74
CA GLY A 252 -10.24 -1.93 5.35
C GLY A 252 -10.01 -0.70 6.22
N ASN A 253 -8.94 -0.70 7.01
CA ASN A 253 -8.53 0.45 7.82
C ASN A 253 -8.11 1.66 6.94
N PHE A 254 -7.30 1.44 5.90
CA PHE A 254 -6.94 2.47 4.93
C PHE A 254 -8.17 3.06 4.22
N TYR A 255 -9.10 2.21 3.78
CA TYR A 255 -10.35 2.63 3.14
C TYR A 255 -11.23 3.44 4.11
N TYR A 256 -11.39 2.98 5.35
CA TYR A 256 -12.15 3.69 6.38
C TYR A 256 -11.57 5.09 6.63
N GLN A 257 -10.25 5.19 6.86
CA GLN A 257 -9.60 6.48 7.11
C GLN A 257 -9.66 7.42 5.90
N THR A 258 -9.55 6.89 4.68
CA THR A 258 -9.52 7.70 3.44
C THR A 258 -10.90 8.16 2.99
N TYR A 259 -11.94 7.34 3.16
CA TYR A 259 -13.26 7.58 2.58
C TYR A 259 -14.40 7.83 3.59
N ARG A 260 -14.24 7.45 4.87
CA ARG A 260 -15.27 7.70 5.91
C ARG A 260 -14.92 8.85 6.86
N HIS A 261 -13.72 9.41 6.79
CA HIS A 261 -13.47 10.75 7.34
C HIS A 261 -14.00 11.81 6.38
N THR A 262 -15.27 12.17 6.56
CA THR A 262 -15.80 13.48 6.15
C THR A 262 -14.78 14.56 6.51
N PRO A 263 -14.43 15.51 5.61
CA PRO A 263 -13.50 16.58 5.95
C PRO A 263 -14.02 17.27 7.21
N ARG A 264 -13.19 17.30 8.26
CA ARG A 264 -13.48 18.12 9.43
C ARG A 264 -13.58 19.56 8.92
N GLN A 265 -14.79 20.11 8.95
CA GLN A 265 -15.04 21.54 8.87
C GLN A 265 -13.94 22.26 9.66
N PRO A 266 -13.26 23.27 9.10
CA PRO A 266 -12.24 24.01 9.84
C PRO A 266 -12.86 24.45 11.16
N ARG A 267 -12.27 24.01 12.28
CA ARG A 267 -12.68 24.54 13.59
C ARG A 267 -12.32 26.02 13.56
N GLU A 268 -13.33 26.88 13.51
CA GLU A 268 -13.13 28.29 13.80
C GLU A 268 -12.33 28.41 15.11
N PRO A 269 -11.31 29.29 15.16
CA PRO A 269 -10.54 29.49 16.37
C PRO A 269 -11.50 30.01 17.45
N LYS A 270 -11.74 29.17 18.46
CA LYS A 270 -12.57 29.58 19.61
C LYS A 270 -11.95 30.82 20.23
N ALA A 271 -12.67 31.93 20.15
CA ALA A 271 -12.30 33.17 20.83
C ALA A 271 -11.98 32.88 22.30
N ALA A 272 -10.84 33.38 22.77
CA ALA A 272 -10.41 33.17 24.14
C ALA A 272 -11.48 33.72 25.11
N LYS A 273 -11.96 32.89 26.02
CA LYS A 273 -12.80 33.36 27.13
C LYS A 273 -11.94 34.27 28.01
N ALA A 274 -12.23 35.56 28.02
CA ALA A 274 -11.69 36.47 29.03
C ALA A 274 -12.09 35.96 30.42
N LEU A 275 -11.12 35.85 31.34
CA LEU A 275 -11.43 35.55 32.73
C LEU A 275 -12.13 36.75 33.38
N SER A 276 -13.36 36.52 33.83
CA SER A 276 -13.99 37.36 34.84
C SER A 276 -13.43 36.96 36.20
N ASN A 277 -12.75 37.88 36.88
CA ASN A 277 -12.55 37.88 38.32
C ASN A 277 -13.01 39.24 38.84
N GLY A 278 -13.87 39.23 39.87
CA GLY A 278 -14.67 40.39 40.23
C GLY A 278 -14.18 41.19 41.45
N VAL A 279 -14.91 42.29 41.65
CA VAL A 279 -15.09 43.06 42.89
C VAL A 279 -13.95 43.97 43.34
N SER A 280 -14.17 45.28 43.19
CA SER A 280 -13.93 46.30 44.23
C SER A 280 -14.89 47.49 44.02
N ASN A 281 -15.34 48.10 45.11
CA ASN A 281 -16.40 49.12 45.14
C ASN A 281 -15.94 50.52 44.68
N GLY A 282 -16.86 51.38 44.22
CA GLY A 282 -16.52 52.78 43.93
C GLY A 282 -17.59 53.72 43.35
N LEU A 283 -18.59 54.09 44.15
CA LEU A 283 -19.13 55.46 44.29
C LEU A 283 -19.55 56.32 43.04
N SER A 284 -20.88 56.46 42.88
CA SER A 284 -21.64 57.74 42.69
C SER A 284 -21.52 58.64 41.43
N LYS A 285 -22.71 58.97 40.88
CA LYS A 285 -23.16 60.26 40.25
C LYS A 285 -22.40 60.89 39.07
N GLY A 286 -23.18 61.41 38.12
CA GLY A 286 -22.83 62.66 37.40
C GLY A 286 -23.53 62.84 36.05
N LEU A 287 -24.29 63.93 35.86
CA LEU A 287 -24.73 64.39 34.53
C LEU A 287 -23.58 65.10 33.79
N GLY A 288 -23.64 65.16 32.46
CA GLY A 288 -22.76 66.02 31.65
C GLY A 288 -23.16 66.11 30.18
N ASN A 289 -23.85 67.18 29.79
CA ASN A 289 -24.12 67.55 28.38
C ASN A 289 -23.01 68.46 27.82
N GLY A 290 -22.81 68.44 26.50
CA GLY A 290 -21.98 69.39 25.73
C GLY A 290 -21.50 68.72 24.42
N ALA A 291 -21.98 68.97 23.19
CA ALA A 291 -22.48 70.16 22.47
C ALA A 291 -21.39 71.02 21.78
N VAL A 292 -21.75 71.62 20.63
CA VAL A 292 -20.98 72.59 19.77
C VAL A 292 -20.01 71.92 18.75
N VAL A 293 -20.37 71.74 17.46
CA VAL A 293 -20.37 72.67 16.28
C VAL A 293 -18.97 72.89 15.67
N GLY A 294 -18.72 72.91 14.34
CA GLY A 294 -19.57 72.65 13.15
C GLY A 294 -18.97 73.21 11.83
N GLY A 295 -19.58 72.87 10.67
CA GLY A 295 -19.35 73.48 9.33
C GLY A 295 -18.21 72.89 8.46
N GLY A 296 -18.34 72.75 7.12
CA GLY A 296 -19.53 72.87 6.25
C GLY A 296 -19.24 72.85 4.73
N GLY A 297 -20.15 72.25 3.94
CA GLY A 297 -20.30 72.41 2.46
C GLY A 297 -19.30 71.67 1.54
N LYS A 298 -19.64 71.27 0.30
CA LYS A 298 -20.94 71.22 -0.43
C LYS A 298 -20.77 70.36 -1.72
N VAL A 299 -21.77 69.53 -2.07
CA VAL A 299 -22.30 69.22 -3.45
C VAL A 299 -21.29 68.58 -4.46
N GLU A 300 -21.60 67.53 -5.24
CA GLU A 300 -22.78 67.28 -6.08
C GLU A 300 -23.19 65.79 -6.20
N GLU A 301 -24.22 65.49 -7.00
CA GLU A 301 -25.20 64.41 -6.80
C GLU A 301 -25.43 63.52 -8.05
N LYS A 302 -26.23 62.46 -7.86
CA LYS A 302 -27.04 61.68 -8.83
C LYS A 302 -26.46 60.45 -9.52
N GLU A 303 -27.25 59.39 -9.76
CA GLU A 303 -28.43 58.85 -9.01
C GLU A 303 -28.72 57.42 -9.51
N ARG A 304 -29.47 56.63 -8.72
CA ARG A 304 -29.93 55.27 -9.10
C ARG A 304 -31.32 55.01 -8.53
N SER A 305 -32.26 54.51 -9.34
CA SER A 305 -33.61 54.06 -8.96
C SER A 305 -34.01 52.84 -9.84
N SER A 306 -35.02 52.00 -9.61
CA SER A 306 -35.82 51.48 -8.45
C SER A 306 -36.61 50.24 -8.97
N GLY A 307 -37.33 49.37 -8.22
CA GLY A 307 -37.59 49.16 -6.78
C GLY A 307 -37.16 47.74 -6.30
N VAL A 308 -37.64 47.07 -5.23
CA VAL A 308 -38.87 47.07 -4.38
C VAL A 308 -40.02 46.21 -4.95
N ASP A 309 -40.62 45.17 -4.33
CA ASP A 309 -40.45 44.38 -3.09
C ASP A 309 -41.52 43.23 -3.07
N ASN A 310 -41.31 42.21 -2.23
CA ASN A 310 -42.24 41.26 -1.56
C ASN A 310 -43.41 40.48 -2.25
N GLY A 311 -43.79 39.35 -1.63
CA GLY A 311 -45.23 39.02 -1.51
C GLY A 311 -45.76 37.60 -1.77
N ASN A 312 -45.31 36.60 -1.01
CA ASN A 312 -45.93 35.28 -0.76
C ASN A 312 -47.45 35.09 -1.08
N GLY A 313 -47.82 34.05 -1.85
CA GLY A 313 -49.24 33.68 -2.11
C GLY A 313 -49.45 32.22 -2.52
N ARG A 314 -50.31 31.47 -1.79
CA ARG A 314 -50.46 30.00 -1.90
C ARG A 314 -51.91 29.56 -2.14
N ARG A 315 -52.21 28.84 -3.26
CA ARG A 315 -53.16 27.70 -3.43
C ARG A 315 -53.93 27.62 -4.78
N LYS A 316 -53.96 26.39 -5.35
CA LYS A 316 -55.10 25.67 -6.04
C LYS A 316 -55.69 26.31 -7.33
N ARG A 317 -56.09 25.61 -8.41
CA ARG A 317 -56.56 24.22 -8.66
C ARG A 317 -56.89 24.06 -10.18
N LYS A 318 -57.20 22.81 -10.60
CA LYS A 318 -57.73 22.36 -11.94
C LYS A 318 -56.73 22.46 -13.11
N GLY A 319 -56.54 21.45 -13.98
CA GLY A 319 -56.96 20.05 -13.97
C GLY A 319 -57.95 19.63 -15.07
N ARG A 320 -57.46 18.88 -16.07
CA ARG A 320 -58.17 17.95 -17.00
C ARG A 320 -57.12 17.15 -17.79
N THR A 321 -56.95 15.84 -17.62
CA THR A 321 -57.65 14.65 -18.20
C THR A 321 -57.06 14.10 -19.51
N LYS A 322 -56.66 12.82 -19.43
CA LYS A 322 -56.32 11.85 -20.48
C LYS A 322 -57.00 11.99 -21.85
N ARG A 323 -56.24 11.67 -22.91
CA ARG A 323 -56.45 10.65 -23.97
C ARG A 323 -55.43 10.93 -25.11
N ASP A 324 -54.87 9.97 -25.82
CA ASP A 324 -54.96 8.50 -25.77
C ASP A 324 -53.54 7.87 -25.69
#